data_AF-A0A855A229-F1
#
_entry.id   AF-A0A855A229-F1
#
_cell.length_a   1.000
_cell.length_b   1.000
_cell.length_c   1.000
_cell.angle_alpha   90.00
_cell.angle_beta   90.00
_cell.angle_gamma   90.00
#
_symmetry.space_group_name_H-M   'P 1'
#
loop_
_entity.id
_entity.type
_entity.pdbx_description
1 polymer ?
#
loop_
_entity_poly.entity_id
_entity_poly.type
_entity_poly.pdbx_seq_one_letter_code
_entity_poly.pdbx_strand_id
1 'polypeptide(L)' 'MDEMKIGSKFTTSIISKLASLAIRKKFGYDVKLNLNEVKATVVDGKTHVHLDIDADLEKDELTKILKSIGL' A
#
# COMPACT_ATOMS: atom_id res chain seq x y z
N MET A 1 6.08 -26.15 -5.44
CA MET A 1 5.87 -24.69 -5.47
C MET A 1 5.78 -24.24 -4.03
N ASP A 2 6.70 -23.40 -3.58
CA ASP A 2 6.64 -22.81 -2.26
C ASP A 2 5.69 -21.61 -2.30
N GLU A 3 4.40 -21.87 -2.08
CA GLU A 3 3.40 -20.82 -1.87
C GLU A 3 3.61 -20.20 -0.49
N MET A 4 4.44 -19.17 -0.41
CA MET A 4 4.55 -18.39 0.82
C MET A 4 3.42 -17.36 0.87
N LYS A 5 2.26 -17.74 1.41
CA LYS A 5 1.13 -16.83 1.64
C LYS A 5 1.49 -15.80 2.72
N ILE A 6 2.10 -14.68 2.34
CA ILE A 6 2.31 -13.53 3.22
C ILE A 6 0.97 -12.81 3.38
N GLY A 7 0.09 -13.35 4.23
CA GLY A 7 -1.28 -12.86 4.42
C GLY A 7 -1.74 -12.88 5.87
N SER A 8 -0.81 -12.97 6.84
CA SER A 8 -1.19 -12.83 8.25
C SER A 8 -1.58 -11.37 8.51
N LYS A 9 -2.67 -11.16 9.28
CA LYS A 9 -3.16 -9.84 9.73
C LYS A 9 -2.04 -8.95 10.30
N PHE A 10 -1.01 -9.57 10.88
CA PHE A 10 0.17 -8.89 11.39
C PHE A 10 1.00 -8.22 10.27
N THR A 11 1.28 -8.95 9.20
CA THR A 11 2.01 -8.44 8.03
C THR A 11 1.24 -7.36 7.29
N THR A 12 -0.07 -7.52 7.09
CA THR A 12 -0.94 -6.49 6.50
C THR A 12 -0.91 -5.20 7.32
N SER A 13 -0.96 -5.32 8.66
CA SER A 13 -0.90 -4.17 9.57
C SER A 13 0.48 -3.47 9.59
N ILE A 14 1.57 -4.21 9.41
CA ILE A 14 2.90 -3.60 9.27
C ILE A 14 3.01 -2.87 7.93
N ILE A 15 2.56 -3.49 6.84
CA ILE A 15 2.60 -2.87 5.50
C ILE A 15 1.72 -1.62 5.48
N SER A 16 0.55 -1.62 6.13
CA SER A 16 -0.31 -0.44 6.17
C SER A 16 0.35 0.73 6.90
N LYS A 17 0.98 0.48 8.05
CA LYS A 17 1.74 1.50 8.77
C LYS A 17 2.91 2.04 7.95
N LEU A 18 3.66 1.16 7.28
CA LEU A 18 4.78 1.58 6.42
C LEU A 18 4.30 2.40 5.22
N ALA A 19 3.20 1.99 4.58
CA ALA A 19 2.60 2.73 3.46
C ALA A 19 2.10 4.11 3.91
N SER A 20 1.36 4.20 5.02
CA SER A 20 0.88 5.47 5.58
C SER A 20 2.06 6.39 5.94
N LEU A 21 3.12 5.87 6.54
CA LEU A 21 4.33 6.63 6.85
C LEU A 21 5.05 7.13 5.59
N ALA A 22 5.14 6.30 4.55
CA ALA A 22 5.76 6.67 3.29
C ALA A 22 4.98 7.79 2.58
N ILE A 23 3.65 7.69 2.55
CA ILE A 23 2.77 8.73 1.99
C ILE A 23 2.91 10.02 2.79
N ARG A 24 2.85 9.94 4.13
CA ARG A 24 3.02 11.13 4.99
C ARG A 24 4.39 11.78 4.80
N LYS A 25 5.46 11.00 4.66
CA LYS A 25 6.81 11.52 4.46
C LYS A 25 7.00 12.14 3.07
N LYS A 26 6.41 11.55 2.04
CA LYS A 26 6.59 11.99 0.65
C LYS A 26 5.66 13.14 0.27
N PHE A 27 4.46 13.15 0.81
CA PHE A 27 3.42 14.09 0.41
C PHE A 27 3.03 15.07 1.53
N GLY A 28 3.31 14.76 2.80
CA GLY A 28 3.01 15.66 3.93
C GLY A 28 1.58 15.54 4.47
N TYR A 29 0.83 14.52 4.05
CA TYR A 29 -0.59 14.35 4.38
C TYR A 29 -0.83 13.13 5.27
N ASP A 30 -1.85 13.19 6.12
CA ASP A 30 -2.25 12.08 6.97
C ASP A 30 -3.35 11.28 6.25
N VAL A 31 -2.93 10.35 5.41
CA VAL A 31 -3.86 9.52 4.65
C VAL A 31 -4.23 8.31 5.48
N LYS A 32 -5.54 8.16 5.73
CA LYS A 32 -6.09 6.92 6.28
C LYS A 32 -6.08 5.86 5.18
N LEU A 33 -5.07 4.98 5.25
CA LEU A 33 -4.99 3.79 4.41
C LEU A 33 -5.51 2.60 5.21
N ASN A 34 -6.51 1.94 4.66
CA ASN A 34 -6.96 0.62 5.11
C ASN A 34 -6.45 -0.41 4.12
N LEU A 35 -5.48 -1.23 4.55
CA LEU A 35 -5.11 -2.42 3.78
C LEU A 35 -6.06 -3.54 4.11
N ASN A 36 -6.86 -3.95 3.13
CA ASN A 36 -7.77 -5.07 3.26
C ASN A 36 -7.01 -6.39 3.07
N GLU A 37 -6.13 -6.45 2.07
CA GLU A 37 -5.40 -7.66 1.73
C GLU A 37 -4.00 -7.35 1.17
N VAL A 38 -3.02 -8.15 1.58
CA VAL A 38 -1.74 -8.27 0.87
C VAL A 38 -1.57 -9.74 0.55
N LYS A 39 -1.33 -10.04 -0.73
CA LYS A 39 -0.91 -11.36 -1.19
C LYS A 39 0.38 -11.22 -1.96
N ALA A 40 1.44 -11.82 -1.46
CA ALA A 40 2.66 -12.03 -2.22
C ALA A 40 2.76 -13.52 -2.54
N THR A 41 2.89 -13.87 -3.81
CA THR A 41 3.07 -15.26 -4.26
C THR A 41 4.32 -15.30 -5.13
N VAL A 42 5.23 -16.23 -4.86
CA VAL A 42 6.40 -16.44 -5.70
C VAL A 42 6.12 -17.65 -6.59
N VAL A 43 6.05 -17.43 -7.90
CA VAL A 43 5.82 -18.49 -8.89
C VAL A 43 6.95 -18.42 -9.91
N ASP A 44 7.65 -19.54 -10.11
CA ASP A 44 8.77 -19.67 -11.06
C ASP A 44 9.85 -18.57 -10.93
N GLY A 45 10.19 -18.22 -9.68
CA GLY A 45 11.17 -17.17 -9.38
C GLY A 45 10.67 -15.74 -9.58
N LYS A 46 9.40 -15.56 -9.96
CA LYS A 46 8.76 -14.25 -10.09
C LYS A 46 7.85 -13.99 -8.90
N THR A 47 8.04 -12.84 -8.27
CA THR A 47 7.18 -12.40 -7.16
C THR A 47 5.99 -11.64 -7.72
N HIS A 48 4.80 -12.19 -7.52
CA HIS A 48 3.53 -11.53 -7.76
C HIS A 48 3.03 -10.92 -6.47
N VAL A 49 2.83 -9.59 -6.46
CA VAL A 49 2.29 -8.87 -5.30
C VAL A 49 0.94 -8.28 -5.68
N HIS A 50 -0.09 -8.65 -4.91
CA HIS A 50 -1.43 -8.08 -4.95
C HIS A 50 -1.67 -7.32 -3.64
N LEU A 51 -2.11 -6.07 -3.77
CA LEU A 51 -2.41 -5.17 -2.67
C LEU A 51 -3.83 -4.65 -2.87
N ASP A 52 -4.68 -4.88 -1.89
CA ASP A 52 -6.02 -4.30 -1.79
C ASP A 52 -5.99 -3.21 -0.71
N ILE A 53 -6.18 -1.97 -1.14
CA ILE A 53 -6.02 -0.76 -0.33
C ILE A 53 -7.21 0.17 -0.57
N ASP A 54 -7.90 0.52 0.51
CA ASP A 54 -8.82 1.64 0.56
C ASP A 54 -8.12 2.87 1.15
N ALA A 55 -8.35 4.03 0.53
CA ALA A 55 -7.83 5.30 1.02
C ALA A 55 -8.95 6.34 1.03
N ASP A 56 -9.11 7.01 2.16
CA ASP A 56 -9.96 8.21 2.26
C ASP A 56 -9.07 9.44 2.15
N LEU A 57 -9.36 10.29 1.17
CA LEU A 57 -8.53 11.43 0.76
C LEU A 57 -9.42 12.65 0.49
N GLU A 58 -8.96 13.82 0.93
CA GLU A 58 -9.58 15.07 0.50
C GLU A 58 -9.19 15.41 -0.95
N LYS A 59 -10.04 16.18 -1.64
CA LYS A 59 -9.81 16.60 -3.03
C LYS A 59 -8.46 17.31 -3.22
N ASP A 60 -8.05 18.13 -2.25
CA ASP A 60 -6.80 18.87 -2.29
C ASP A 60 -5.59 17.92 -2.16
N GLU A 61 -5.69 16.91 -1.30
CA GLU A 61 -4.65 15.89 -1.11
C GLU A 61 -4.48 15.05 -2.39
N LEU A 62 -5.58 14.59 -2.99
CA LEU A 62 -5.57 13.90 -4.27
C LEU A 62 -4.88 14.75 -5.35
N THR A 63 -5.23 16.03 -5.45
CA THR A 63 -4.66 16.96 -6.44
C THR A 63 -3.14 17.13 -6.25
N LYS A 64 -2.66 17.19 -5.01
CA LYS A 64 -1.23 17.28 -4.69
C LYS A 64 -0.47 15.99 -5.05
N ILE A 65 -1.08 14.83 -4.79
CA ILE A 65 -0.50 13.53 -5.17
C ILE A 65 -0.36 13.45 -6.70
N LEU A 66 -1.39 13.81 -7.46
CA LEU A 66 -1.35 13.82 -8.92
C LEU A 66 -0.21 14.71 -9.44
N LYS A 67 -0.11 15.96 -8.94
CA LYS A 67 0.98 16.88 -9.31
C LYS A 67 2.37 16.31 -9.01
N SER A 68 2.52 15.58 -7.90
CA SER A 68 3.80 15.01 -7.50
C SER A 68 4.31 13.88 -8.40
N ILE A 69 3.41 13.24 -9.15
CA ILE A 69 3.73 12.22 -10.15
C ILE A 69 3.66 12.76 -11.58
N GLY A 70 3.47 14.08 -11.75
CA GLY A 70 3.45 14.76 -13.03
C GLY A 70 2.11 14.64 -13.78
N LEU A 71 1.02 14.36 -13.08
CA LEU A 71 -0.36 14.37 -13.59
C LEU A 71 -1.11 15.65 -13.19
#